data_AF-A0AA36GRF5-F1
#
_entry.id   AF-A0AA36GRF5-F1
#
_cell.length_a   1.000
_cell.length_b   1.000
_cell.length_c   1.000
_cell.angle_alpha   90.00
_cell.angle_beta   90.00
_cell.angle_gamma   90.00
#
_symmetry.space_group_name_H-M   'P 1'
#
loop_
_entity.id
_entity.type
_entity.pdbx_description
1 polymer ?
#
loop_
_entity_poly.entity_id
_entity_poly.type
_entity_poly.pdbx_seq_one_letter_code
_entity_poly.pdbx_strand_id
1 'polypeptide(L)'
;MAELTGSISSIGGGASAFLPYQTTSYNLPAPFYNTANKQALPYTNREQPFYHLPYQSSSTAMPPENQPNCPGLNRAERRRNEVSPFLGSTRRGALFCRSGNWLEILDERTSQLEQRRGGIGDPVRGTRQEGSRFSVLEFLSVAIGLVSIRGEVSQRYLCMDRDGKLYAAAPQNYTSECVFLEEMMENYYNLYSSCAYGTKRRPWYVALRRTGRSRRGKNARRRRKASHFLVIHYDTPPPRTLGQFDLGRLLAPSLKHQPPKDQLFLKRQELAKEMQTRIERIQERVGRRPTPATIRKIRKRKRRRQQRLEREQRLRRQRQQELERLREEELLRKRRPKLSGAGLLWSRQY
;
A
#
# COMPACT_ATOMS: atom_id res chain seq x y z
N MET A 1 -14.08 27.90 43.95
CA MET A 1 -15.38 28.34 43.41
C MET A 1 -15.06 29.46 42.44
N ALA A 2 -14.78 29.15 41.17
CA ALA A 2 -15.74 28.85 40.09
C ALA A 2 -16.51 30.09 39.59
N GLU A 3 -16.70 30.11 38.26
CA GLU A 3 -17.58 30.96 37.43
C GLU A 3 -16.89 32.16 36.76
N LEU A 4 -16.51 32.08 35.47
CA LEU A 4 -17.32 32.04 34.24
C LEU A 4 -18.34 33.18 34.16
N THR A 5 -18.07 34.17 33.29
CA THR A 5 -19.08 34.64 32.34
C THR A 5 -18.42 35.09 31.04
N GLY A 6 -18.78 34.41 29.96
CA GLY A 6 -18.48 34.78 28.59
C GLY A 6 -19.62 34.26 27.72
N SER A 7 -20.35 35.19 27.11
CA SER A 7 -21.39 35.00 26.10
C SER A 7 -21.52 36.35 25.38
N ILE A 8 -21.70 36.52 24.07
CA ILE A 8 -22.04 35.64 22.94
C ILE A 8 -21.77 36.47 21.66
N SER A 9 -21.48 35.75 20.56
CA SER A 9 -21.51 36.05 19.10
C SER A 9 -21.98 37.44 18.59
N SER A 10 -21.53 37.95 17.43
CA SER A 10 -21.66 37.29 16.12
C SER A 10 -21.09 38.10 14.94
N ILE A 11 -20.88 37.38 13.83
CA ILE A 11 -20.95 37.78 12.40
C ILE A 11 -19.78 38.55 11.77
N GLY A 12 -19.17 37.89 10.77
CA GLY A 12 -19.15 38.47 9.41
C GLY A 12 -17.81 38.47 8.67
N GLY A 13 -17.76 37.73 7.55
CA GLY A 13 -17.07 38.18 6.33
C GLY A 13 -15.62 37.72 6.13
N GLY A 14 -15.43 36.76 5.23
CA GLY A 14 -14.11 36.32 4.77
C GLY A 14 -13.41 37.26 3.80
N ALA A 15 -12.15 36.94 3.50
CA ALA A 15 -11.54 37.02 2.17
C ALA A 15 -10.15 36.41 2.23
N SER A 16 -9.83 35.65 1.18
CA SER A 16 -8.53 35.08 0.85
C SER A 16 -7.45 36.16 0.63
N ALA A 17 -6.27 35.93 1.19
CA ALA A 17 -4.98 36.40 0.67
C ALA A 17 -3.94 35.34 1.04
N PHE A 18 -3.46 34.54 0.08
CA PHE A 18 -2.18 34.74 -0.61
C PHE A 18 -1.02 35.01 0.36
N LEU A 19 -0.11 34.02 0.49
CA LEU A 19 1.36 34.15 0.40
C LEU A 19 2.02 32.76 0.63
N PRO A 20 3.25 32.51 0.17
CA PRO A 20 3.55 31.40 -0.72
C PRO A 20 4.43 30.29 -0.12
N TYR A 21 4.41 29.16 -0.82
CA TYR A 21 5.33 28.03 -0.67
C TYR A 21 6.79 28.48 -0.74
N GLN A 22 7.57 28.16 0.30
CA GLN A 22 9.02 28.07 0.20
C GLN A 22 9.38 26.64 -0.22
N THR A 23 9.87 26.50 -1.44
CA THR A 23 10.55 25.31 -1.95
C THR A 23 12.02 25.37 -1.53
N THR A 24 12.41 24.54 -0.56
CA THR A 24 13.83 24.24 -0.32
C THR A 24 14.29 23.17 -1.30
N SER A 25 15.05 23.59 -2.30
CA SER A 25 15.85 22.75 -3.20
C SER A 25 17.13 22.33 -2.49
N TYR A 26 17.37 21.02 -2.37
CA TYR A 26 18.72 20.50 -2.10
C TYR A 26 19.36 20.10 -3.42
N ASN A 27 20.34 20.88 -3.84
CA ASN A 27 21.33 20.53 -4.86
C ASN A 27 22.32 19.53 -4.26
N LEU A 28 22.56 18.42 -4.97
CA LEU A 28 23.75 17.59 -4.80
C LEU A 28 24.28 17.21 -6.21
N PRO A 29 25.61 17.08 -6.37
CA PRO A 29 26.31 17.24 -7.63
C PRO A 29 26.34 15.97 -8.48
N ALA A 30 26.31 16.15 -9.81
CA ALA A 30 26.54 15.09 -10.78
C ALA A 30 28.04 14.75 -10.87
N PRO A 31 28.43 13.47 -10.97
CA PRO A 31 29.80 13.11 -11.30
C PRO A 31 30.04 13.19 -12.81
N PHE A 32 31.17 13.80 -13.13
CA PHE A 32 31.80 13.85 -14.44
C PHE A 32 32.04 12.45 -15.02
N TYR A 33 31.72 12.25 -16.29
CA TYR A 33 32.42 11.27 -17.12
C TYR A 33 32.83 11.88 -18.46
N ASN A 34 34.11 11.70 -18.74
CA ASN A 34 34.87 12.17 -19.88
C ASN A 34 34.29 11.69 -21.22
N THR A 35 34.31 12.61 -22.17
CA THR A 35 34.20 12.39 -23.61
C THR A 35 35.50 11.82 -24.18
N ALA A 36 35.42 10.66 -24.86
CA ALA A 36 36.25 10.33 -26.03
C ALA A 36 35.78 9.00 -26.64
N ASN A 37 35.00 9.04 -27.73
CA ASN A 37 35.44 8.65 -29.09
C ASN A 37 34.24 8.47 -30.02
N LYS A 38 34.39 8.98 -31.24
CA LYS A 38 33.42 8.94 -32.34
C LYS A 38 33.34 7.53 -32.95
N GLN A 39 32.15 7.12 -33.41
CA GLN A 39 31.91 6.61 -34.76
C GLN A 39 30.40 6.45 -35.03
N ALA A 40 30.00 6.68 -36.27
CA ALA A 40 28.61 6.83 -36.72
C ALA A 40 28.11 5.63 -37.54
N LEU A 41 26.78 5.47 -37.54
CA LEU A 41 25.89 4.72 -38.46
C LEU A 41 25.77 3.19 -38.26
N PRO A 42 24.70 2.51 -38.78
CA PRO A 42 23.45 2.99 -39.40
C PRO A 42 22.15 2.41 -38.80
N TYR A 43 21.05 3.03 -39.21
CA TYR A 43 19.67 2.59 -39.09
C TYR A 43 19.46 1.18 -39.67
N THR A 44 18.93 0.24 -38.87
CA THR A 44 18.30 -0.98 -39.40
C THR A 44 17.01 -1.29 -38.64
N ASN A 45 15.92 -1.31 -39.41
CA ASN A 45 14.62 -1.85 -39.06
C ASN A 45 14.77 -3.34 -38.75
N ARG A 46 14.37 -3.79 -37.56
CA ARG A 46 13.94 -5.17 -37.34
C ARG A 46 12.89 -5.23 -36.24
N GLU A 47 11.72 -5.67 -36.67
CA GLU A 47 10.51 -5.93 -35.89
C GLU A 47 10.81 -6.82 -34.70
N GLN A 48 10.35 -6.43 -33.51
CA GLN A 48 10.18 -7.34 -32.38
C GLN A 48 8.68 -7.49 -32.09
N PRO A 49 8.17 -8.74 -32.00
CA PRO A 49 6.76 -8.99 -31.80
C PRO A 49 6.34 -8.64 -30.37
N PHE A 50 5.34 -7.78 -30.26
CA PHE A 50 4.61 -7.53 -29.02
C PHE A 50 3.87 -8.82 -28.61
N TYR A 51 4.33 -9.48 -27.55
CA TYR A 51 3.51 -10.47 -26.86
C TYR A 51 2.30 -9.78 -26.23
N HIS A 52 1.16 -9.85 -26.92
CA HIS A 52 -0.15 -9.59 -26.34
C HIS A 52 -0.47 -10.71 -25.33
N LEU A 53 -0.36 -10.41 -24.04
CA LEU A 53 -1.01 -11.23 -23.01
C LEU A 53 -2.53 -10.93 -23.03
N PRO A 54 -3.39 -11.95 -23.19
CA PRO A 54 -4.83 -11.75 -23.24
C PRO A 54 -5.35 -11.29 -21.88
N TYR A 55 -6.01 -10.13 -21.89
CA TYR A 55 -6.75 -9.58 -20.77
C TYR A 55 -7.97 -10.48 -20.50
N GLN A 56 -7.80 -11.52 -19.67
CA GLN A 56 -8.93 -12.34 -19.24
C GLN A 56 -9.85 -11.49 -18.35
N SER A 57 -11.04 -11.27 -18.88
CA SER A 57 -12.21 -10.68 -18.24
C SER A 57 -12.54 -11.37 -16.91
N SER A 58 -12.45 -10.63 -15.81
CA SER A 58 -13.09 -11.02 -14.55
C SER A 58 -14.61 -10.97 -14.72
N SER A 59 -15.19 -12.17 -14.81
CA SER A 59 -16.62 -12.45 -14.81
C SER A 59 -17.23 -12.13 -13.44
N THR A 60 -18.41 -11.51 -13.45
CA THR A 60 -19.24 -11.17 -12.28
C THR A 60 -19.94 -12.40 -11.67
N ALA A 61 -19.24 -13.53 -11.58
CA ALA A 61 -19.72 -14.71 -10.90
C ALA A 61 -19.34 -14.63 -9.41
N MET A 62 -20.30 -14.92 -8.53
CA MET A 62 -19.99 -15.24 -7.13
C MET A 62 -18.78 -16.20 -7.10
N PRO A 63 -17.70 -15.88 -6.37
CA PRO A 63 -16.55 -16.76 -6.35
C PRO A 63 -17.01 -18.12 -5.81
N PRO A 64 -16.61 -19.25 -6.43
CA PRO A 64 -16.94 -20.56 -5.91
C PRO A 64 -16.50 -20.66 -4.45
N GLU A 65 -17.30 -21.33 -3.63
CA GLU A 65 -17.15 -21.38 -2.16
C GLU A 65 -15.81 -21.94 -1.66
N ASN A 66 -14.97 -22.43 -2.58
CA ASN A 66 -13.67 -23.04 -2.35
C ASN A 66 -12.46 -22.17 -2.72
N GLN A 67 -12.60 -20.85 -2.91
CA GLN A 67 -11.43 -19.99 -3.15
C GLN A 67 -10.57 -19.82 -1.88
N PRO A 68 -9.22 -19.91 -2.00
CA PRO A 68 -8.30 -19.69 -0.89
C PRO A 68 -8.44 -18.27 -0.34
N ASN A 69 -8.11 -18.11 0.93
CA ASN A 69 -8.25 -16.84 1.66
C ASN A 69 -7.40 -15.72 1.02
N CYS A 70 -6.23 -16.07 0.45
CA CYS A 70 -5.35 -15.14 -0.26
C CYS A 70 -5.21 -15.56 -1.74
N PRO A 71 -5.89 -14.89 -2.70
CA PRO A 71 -5.72 -15.16 -4.12
C PRO A 71 -4.38 -14.59 -4.60
N GLY A 72 -3.41 -15.43 -4.91
CA GLY A 72 -2.11 -15.01 -5.46
C GLY A 72 -0.92 -15.87 -5.03
N LEU A 73 -1.05 -16.67 -3.97
CA LEU A 73 -0.01 -17.63 -3.56
C LEU A 73 -0.30 -18.98 -4.22
N ASN A 74 0.06 -19.11 -5.50
CA ASN A 74 -0.12 -20.35 -6.24
C ASN A 74 0.63 -21.51 -5.57
N ARG A 75 -0.04 -22.66 -5.44
CA ARG A 75 0.41 -23.88 -4.75
C ARG A 75 1.64 -24.57 -5.39
N ALA A 76 2.26 -23.97 -6.41
CA ALA A 76 3.23 -24.62 -7.30
C ALA A 76 4.69 -24.21 -7.08
N GLU A 77 5.02 -23.20 -6.27
CA GLU A 77 6.42 -22.82 -6.04
C GLU A 77 6.98 -23.53 -4.80
N ARG A 78 7.23 -24.83 -4.97
CA ARG A 78 7.85 -25.73 -3.98
C ARG A 78 9.38 -25.56 -3.88
N ARG A 79 9.99 -24.59 -4.55
CA ARG A 79 11.45 -24.46 -4.60
C ARG A 79 11.90 -23.03 -4.27
N ARG A 80 12.54 -22.91 -3.10
CA ARG A 80 13.37 -21.79 -2.63
C ARG A 80 12.67 -20.43 -2.58
N ASN A 81 11.82 -20.26 -1.57
CA ASN A 81 11.48 -18.94 -1.05
C ASN A 81 12.29 -18.69 0.23
N GLU A 82 13.58 -18.39 0.07
CA GLU A 82 14.22 -17.53 1.08
C GLU A 82 13.49 -16.20 1.00
N VAL A 83 12.81 -15.81 2.08
CA VAL A 83 12.10 -14.54 2.17
C VAL A 83 13.15 -13.45 2.10
N SER A 84 13.46 -12.99 0.89
CA SER A 84 14.25 -11.79 0.68
C SER A 84 13.45 -10.63 1.29
N PRO A 85 14.01 -9.86 2.25
CA PRO A 85 13.27 -8.76 2.88
C PRO A 85 12.93 -7.73 1.80
N PHE A 86 11.72 -7.79 1.25
CA PHE A 86 11.34 -6.98 0.10
C PHE A 86 11.32 -5.47 0.44
N LEU A 87 11.34 -5.11 1.73
CA LEU A 87 11.62 -3.77 2.22
C LEU A 87 12.29 -3.83 3.60
N GLY A 88 13.62 -3.89 3.63
CA GLY A 88 14.47 -3.06 4.51
C GLY A 88 14.33 -3.04 6.04
N SER A 89 13.41 -3.74 6.71
CA SER A 89 13.46 -3.90 8.17
C SER A 89 12.67 -5.12 8.65
N THR A 90 13.35 -6.16 9.10
CA THR A 90 12.71 -7.20 9.93
C THR A 90 12.26 -6.56 11.22
N ARG A 91 10.95 -6.46 11.44
CA ARG A 91 10.41 -5.89 12.68
C ARG A 91 10.58 -6.96 13.77
N ARG A 92 11.24 -6.62 14.87
CA ARG A 92 11.35 -7.50 16.05
C ARG A 92 10.26 -7.13 17.05
N GLY A 93 9.73 -8.12 17.74
CA GLY A 93 8.67 -7.91 18.70
C GLY A 93 8.18 -9.18 19.37
N ALA A 94 7.02 -9.09 20.01
CA ALA A 94 6.33 -10.21 20.62
C ALA A 94 4.83 -10.15 20.29
N LEU A 95 4.15 -11.30 20.39
CA LEU A 95 2.71 -11.39 20.22
C LEU A 95 2.06 -11.76 21.55
N PHE A 96 1.30 -10.81 22.11
CA PHE A 96 0.50 -11.06 23.30
C PHE A 96 -0.93 -11.43 22.91
N CYS A 97 -1.35 -12.65 23.21
CA CYS A 97 -2.73 -13.07 23.00
C CYS A 97 -3.64 -12.50 24.08
N ARG A 98 -4.81 -11.97 23.68
CA ARG A 98 -5.88 -11.50 24.59
C ARG A 98 -6.40 -12.59 25.54
N SER A 99 -6.06 -13.86 25.29
CA SER A 99 -6.31 -14.96 26.23
C SER A 99 -5.41 -14.91 27.49
N GLY A 100 -4.42 -14.02 27.52
CA GLY A 100 -3.47 -13.83 28.64
C GLY A 100 -2.18 -14.62 28.49
N ASN A 101 -1.73 -14.91 27.26
CA ASN A 101 -0.51 -15.67 27.01
C ASN A 101 0.33 -15.05 25.88
N TRP A 102 1.64 -15.03 26.04
CA TRP A 102 2.63 -14.70 25.03
C TRP A 102 2.83 -15.87 24.08
N LEU A 103 2.79 -15.62 22.77
CA LEU A 103 3.10 -16.66 21.79
C LEU A 103 4.58 -17.00 21.82
N GLU A 104 4.90 -18.29 21.95
CA GLU A 104 6.26 -18.82 21.85
C GLU A 104 6.38 -19.80 20.69
N ILE A 105 7.54 -19.77 20.04
CA ILE A 105 7.95 -20.75 19.04
C ILE A 105 9.21 -21.44 19.56
N LEU A 106 9.04 -22.65 20.07
CA LEU A 106 10.12 -23.49 20.58
C LEU A 106 10.87 -24.19 19.44
N ASP A 107 12.14 -24.51 19.71
CA ASP A 107 12.89 -25.48 18.92
C ASP A 107 12.46 -26.91 19.27
N GLU A 108 12.76 -27.86 18.39
CA GLU A 108 12.38 -29.26 18.57
C GLU A 108 12.93 -29.86 19.86
N ARG A 109 14.18 -29.53 20.24
CA ARG A 109 14.82 -30.06 21.44
C ARG A 109 14.09 -29.59 22.70
N THR A 110 13.80 -28.29 22.82
CA THR A 110 13.06 -27.77 23.98
C THR A 110 11.63 -28.31 24.01
N SER A 111 10.96 -28.40 22.87
CA SER A 111 9.62 -28.97 22.76
C SER A 111 9.54 -30.42 23.29
N GLN A 112 10.53 -31.25 22.93
CA GLN A 112 10.63 -32.64 23.40
C GLN A 112 10.93 -32.73 24.90
N LEU A 113 11.82 -31.87 25.41
CA LEU A 113 12.15 -31.82 26.84
C LEU A 113 10.93 -31.43 27.68
N GLU A 114 10.17 -30.43 27.22
CA GLU A 114 8.93 -30.00 27.86
C GLU A 114 7.88 -31.12 27.86
N GLN A 115 7.79 -31.90 26.77
CA GLN A 115 6.91 -33.06 26.70
C GLN A 115 7.29 -34.14 27.72
N ARG A 116 8.60 -34.42 27.87
CA ARG A 116 9.11 -35.38 28.87
C ARG A 116 8.86 -34.94 30.31
N ARG A 117 8.85 -33.63 30.56
CA ARG A 117 8.52 -33.04 31.87
C ARG A 117 7.01 -32.98 32.15
N GLY A 118 6.16 -33.52 31.27
CA GLY A 118 4.70 -33.46 31.40
C GLY A 118 4.09 -32.10 31.01
N GLY A 119 4.88 -31.20 30.43
CA GLY A 119 4.47 -29.89 29.96
C GLY A 119 3.78 -29.91 28.59
N ILE A 120 3.47 -28.73 28.07
CA ILE A 120 2.91 -28.57 26.71
C ILE A 120 4.04 -28.78 25.70
N GLY A 121 4.16 -29.99 25.16
CA GLY A 121 5.17 -30.35 24.15
C GLY A 121 4.86 -29.91 22.72
N ASP A 122 3.87 -29.04 22.50
CA ASP A 122 3.64 -28.46 21.18
C ASP A 122 4.68 -27.35 20.92
N PRO A 123 5.33 -27.33 19.73
CA PRO A 123 6.40 -26.37 19.45
C PRO A 123 5.88 -24.93 19.32
N VAL A 124 4.59 -24.76 19.01
CA VAL A 124 3.92 -23.46 19.03
C VAL A 124 2.92 -23.46 20.18
N ARG A 125 3.16 -22.61 21.18
CA ARG A 125 2.35 -22.53 22.39
C ARG A 125 2.30 -21.11 22.95
N GLY A 126 1.56 -20.95 24.03
CA GLY A 126 1.46 -19.74 24.81
C GLY A 126 2.09 -19.91 26.18
N THR A 127 2.89 -18.94 26.61
CA THR A 127 3.43 -18.85 27.98
C THR A 127 2.84 -17.65 28.72
N ARG A 128 2.91 -17.68 30.05
CA ARG A 128 2.69 -16.50 30.89
C ARG A 128 3.98 -15.87 31.35
N GLN A 129 5.12 -16.48 31.05
CA GLN A 129 6.44 -15.98 31.41
C GLN A 129 6.79 -14.82 30.48
N GLU A 130 6.75 -13.60 31.00
CA GLU A 130 7.09 -12.38 30.26
C GLU A 130 8.55 -12.40 29.79
N GLY A 131 9.49 -12.94 30.58
CA GLY A 131 10.91 -13.00 30.18
C GLY A 131 11.30 -14.13 29.22
N SER A 132 10.35 -14.84 28.61
CA SER A 132 10.71 -16.00 27.80
C SER A 132 11.43 -15.60 26.52
N ARG A 133 12.64 -16.15 26.34
CA ARG A 133 13.46 -15.95 25.14
C ARG A 133 12.79 -16.47 23.86
N PHE A 134 11.90 -17.46 23.97
CA PHE A 134 11.17 -18.03 22.83
C PHE A 134 9.93 -17.21 22.42
N SER A 135 9.56 -16.20 23.22
CA SER A 135 8.48 -15.26 22.90
C SER A 135 8.92 -14.07 22.02
N VAL A 136 10.22 -13.99 21.76
CA VAL A 136 10.82 -12.99 20.88
C VAL A 136 10.69 -13.45 19.43
N LEU A 137 9.98 -12.65 18.63
CA LEU A 137 9.55 -12.94 17.28
C LEU A 137 10.06 -11.89 16.29
N GLU A 138 10.32 -12.35 15.08
CA GLU A 138 10.65 -11.56 13.91
C GLU A 138 9.48 -11.59 12.92
N PHE A 139 9.00 -10.42 12.53
CA PHE A 139 7.94 -10.24 11.55
C PHE A 139 8.56 -9.89 10.20
N LEU A 140 8.45 -10.82 9.26
CA LEU A 140 8.88 -10.65 7.87
C LEU A 140 7.69 -10.23 7.03
N SER A 141 7.77 -9.04 6.43
CA SER A 141 6.74 -8.56 5.51
C SER A 141 6.90 -9.26 4.16
N VAL A 142 5.92 -10.09 3.80
CA VAL A 142 5.90 -10.80 2.51
C VAL A 142 5.25 -9.93 1.42
N ALA A 143 4.12 -9.31 1.75
CA ALA A 143 3.41 -8.37 0.90
C ALA A 143 2.53 -7.45 1.77
N ILE A 144 1.77 -6.54 1.16
CA ILE A 144 0.85 -5.67 1.89
C ILE A 144 -0.17 -6.52 2.65
N GLY A 145 -0.17 -6.40 3.98
CA GLY A 145 -1.02 -7.19 4.88
C GLY A 145 -0.62 -8.65 5.02
N LEU A 146 0.43 -9.14 4.35
CA LEU A 146 0.91 -10.52 4.48
C LEU A 146 2.21 -10.57 5.28
N VAL A 147 2.23 -11.42 6.30
CA VAL A 147 3.34 -11.56 7.23
C VAL A 147 3.73 -13.02 7.41
N SER A 148 5.03 -13.24 7.54
CA SER A 148 5.59 -14.47 8.08
C SER A 148 6.23 -14.17 9.43
N ILE A 149 5.98 -15.03 10.40
CA ILE A 149 6.41 -14.84 11.79
C ILE A 149 7.45 -15.91 12.10
N ARG A 150 8.65 -15.50 12.48
CA ARG A 150 9.77 -16.39 12.83
C ARG A 150 10.14 -16.22 14.30
N GLY A 151 10.41 -17.32 15.00
CA GLY A 151 10.98 -17.25 16.35
C GLY A 151 12.45 -16.88 16.27
N GLU A 152 12.90 -15.86 17.00
CA GLU A 152 14.28 -15.39 16.93
C GLU A 152 15.26 -16.44 17.47
N VAL A 153 14.93 -17.09 18.57
CA VAL A 153 15.82 -18.10 19.19
C VAL A 153 15.72 -19.44 18.47
N SER A 154 14.52 -19.89 18.14
CA SER A 154 14.31 -21.19 17.50
C SER A 154 14.62 -21.18 16.00
N GLN A 155 14.72 -20.00 15.37
CA GLN A 155 14.89 -19.79 13.93
C GLN A 155 13.85 -20.56 13.09
N ARG A 156 12.67 -20.77 13.65
CA ARG A 156 11.56 -21.51 13.03
C ARG A 156 10.40 -20.60 12.71
N TYR A 157 9.74 -20.88 11.60
CA TYR A 157 8.56 -20.16 11.15
C TYR A 157 7.30 -20.71 11.79
N LEU A 158 6.41 -19.82 12.23
CA LEU A 158 5.04 -20.18 12.55
C LEU A 158 4.34 -20.61 11.27
N CYS A 159 3.74 -21.79 11.27
CA CYS A 159 2.99 -22.31 10.13
C CYS A 159 1.71 -23.01 10.61
N MET A 160 0.74 -23.16 9.71
CA MET A 160 -0.52 -23.84 9.98
C MET A 160 -0.76 -24.95 8.97
N ASP A 161 -0.98 -26.17 9.45
CA ASP A 161 -1.19 -27.34 8.60
C ASP A 161 -2.64 -27.43 8.06
N ARG A 162 -2.89 -28.45 7.23
CA ARG A 162 -4.20 -28.77 6.64
C ARG A 162 -5.30 -29.05 7.67
N ASP A 163 -4.93 -29.50 8.86
CA ASP A 163 -5.84 -29.76 9.97
C ASP A 163 -6.11 -28.52 10.84
N GLY A 164 -5.40 -27.44 10.54
CA GLY A 164 -5.39 -26.18 11.28
C GLY A 164 -4.51 -26.22 12.52
N LYS A 165 -3.69 -27.25 12.75
CA LYS A 165 -2.73 -27.27 13.86
C LYS A 165 -1.59 -26.29 13.54
N LEU A 166 -1.19 -25.53 14.55
CA LEU A 166 -0.02 -24.66 14.46
C LEU A 166 1.23 -25.49 14.72
N TYR A 167 2.26 -25.28 13.91
CA TYR A 167 3.55 -25.95 14.02
C TYR A 167 4.69 -24.98 13.70
N ALA A 168 5.91 -25.39 14.06
CA ALA A 168 7.13 -24.60 13.85
C ALA A 168 7.99 -25.24 12.74
N ALA A 169 8.04 -24.63 11.56
CA ALA A 169 8.82 -25.15 10.44
C ALA A 169 10.26 -24.62 10.45
N ALA A 170 11.23 -25.49 10.17
CA ALA A 170 12.60 -25.07 9.88
C ALA A 170 12.64 -24.25 8.56
N PRO A 171 13.65 -23.37 8.35
CA PRO A 171 13.75 -22.56 7.15
C PRO A 171 13.75 -23.35 5.84
N GLN A 172 14.31 -24.56 5.84
CA GLN A 172 14.32 -25.47 4.70
C GLN A 172 12.92 -25.96 4.30
N ASN A 173 11.99 -25.98 5.26
CA ASN A 173 10.60 -26.42 5.10
C ASN A 173 9.63 -25.24 5.04
N TYR A 174 10.11 -24.03 4.70
CA TYR A 174 9.27 -22.86 4.53
C TYR A 174 8.33 -23.04 3.33
N THR A 175 7.04 -22.85 3.56
CA THR A 175 5.99 -22.99 2.54
C THR A 175 4.93 -21.90 2.68
N SER A 176 3.96 -21.85 1.77
CA SER A 176 2.81 -20.93 1.87
C SER A 176 1.94 -21.13 3.12
N GLU A 177 2.11 -22.23 3.85
CA GLU A 177 1.47 -22.48 5.15
C GLU A 177 2.00 -21.56 6.26
N CYS A 178 3.16 -20.93 6.04
CA CYS A 178 3.85 -20.04 6.97
C CYS A 178 3.57 -18.55 6.69
N VAL A 179 2.61 -18.27 5.81
CA VAL A 179 2.20 -16.91 5.43
C VAL A 179 0.79 -16.66 5.96
N PHE A 180 0.65 -15.55 6.69
CA PHE A 180 -0.60 -15.13 7.29
C PHE A 180 -1.01 -13.74 6.80
N LEU A 181 -2.31 -13.53 6.63
CA LEU A 181 -2.90 -12.22 6.46
C LEU A 181 -3.08 -11.57 7.83
N GLU A 182 -2.39 -10.44 8.05
CA GLU A 182 -2.49 -9.56 9.19
C GLU A 182 -3.64 -8.56 8.98
N GLU A 183 -4.67 -8.66 9.83
CA GLU A 183 -5.82 -7.75 9.82
C GLU A 183 -5.95 -7.06 11.18
N MET A 184 -5.91 -5.72 11.17
CA MET A 184 -6.16 -4.92 12.38
C MET A 184 -7.66 -4.86 12.68
N MET A 185 -8.04 -5.24 13.90
CA MET A 185 -9.42 -5.11 14.38
C MET A 185 -9.70 -3.71 14.93
N GLU A 186 -11.00 -3.40 15.06
CA GLU A 186 -11.50 -2.16 15.67
C GLU A 186 -11.03 -1.94 17.12
N ASN A 187 -10.66 -3.02 17.82
CA ASN A 187 -10.18 -2.99 19.21
C ASN A 187 -8.64 -2.97 19.34
N TYR A 188 -7.89 -2.61 18.29
CA TYR A 188 -6.41 -2.52 18.28
C TYR A 188 -5.67 -3.85 18.48
N TYR A 189 -6.42 -4.96 18.44
CA TYR A 189 -5.84 -6.28 18.31
C TYR A 189 -5.74 -6.65 16.83
N ASN A 190 -4.69 -7.38 16.48
CA ASN A 190 -4.50 -7.97 15.18
C ASN A 190 -5.02 -9.41 15.15
N LEU A 191 -5.47 -9.81 13.97
CA LEU A 191 -5.81 -11.17 13.61
C LEU A 191 -4.80 -11.66 12.58
N TYR A 192 -4.39 -12.92 12.72
CA TYR A 192 -3.55 -13.59 11.74
C TYR A 192 -4.34 -14.74 11.15
N SER A 193 -4.73 -14.63 9.88
CA SER A 193 -5.46 -15.69 9.18
C SER A 193 -4.56 -16.43 8.19
N SER A 194 -4.71 -17.75 8.09
CA SER A 194 -3.95 -18.54 7.13
C SER A 194 -4.31 -18.11 5.71
N CYS A 195 -3.28 -17.95 4.86
CA CYS A 195 -3.50 -17.74 3.43
C CYS A 195 -3.75 -19.04 2.68
N ALA A 196 -3.11 -20.12 3.10
CA ALA A 196 -3.23 -21.44 2.47
C ALA A 196 -4.55 -22.15 2.80
N TYR A 197 -5.11 -21.91 3.99
CA TYR A 197 -6.26 -22.63 4.51
C TYR A 197 -7.42 -21.73 4.95
N GLY A 198 -8.62 -22.30 4.91
CA GLY A 198 -9.86 -21.58 5.16
C GLY A 198 -10.41 -20.90 3.89
N THR A 199 -11.63 -20.38 4.00
CA THR A 199 -12.32 -19.67 2.92
C THR A 199 -12.48 -18.20 3.30
N LYS A 200 -12.71 -17.32 2.33
CA LYS A 200 -12.96 -15.88 2.60
C LYS A 200 -14.10 -15.65 3.60
N ARG A 201 -15.14 -16.50 3.57
CA ARG A 201 -16.27 -16.44 4.52
C ARG A 201 -15.93 -17.03 5.88
N ARG A 202 -15.04 -18.02 5.94
CA ARG A 202 -14.65 -18.74 7.15
C ARG A 202 -13.13 -18.92 7.24
N PRO A 203 -12.39 -17.82 7.40
CA PRO A 203 -10.93 -17.85 7.49
C PRO A 203 -10.49 -18.58 8.76
N TRP A 204 -9.33 -19.23 8.68
CA TRP A 204 -8.73 -19.94 9.80
C TRP A 204 -7.71 -19.04 10.47
N TYR A 205 -7.82 -18.86 11.78
CA TYR A 205 -6.98 -17.94 12.53
C TYR A 205 -5.95 -18.65 13.39
N VAL A 206 -4.78 -18.04 13.53
CA VAL A 206 -3.87 -18.34 14.63
C VAL A 206 -4.61 -18.08 15.94
N ALA A 207 -4.51 -18.98 16.91
CA ALA A 207 -5.18 -18.81 18.18
C ALA A 207 -4.52 -19.59 19.33
N LEU A 208 -4.53 -19.00 20.51
CA LEU A 208 -4.09 -19.61 21.77
C LEU A 208 -5.25 -19.73 22.76
N ARG A 209 -5.34 -20.87 23.44
CA ARG A 209 -6.28 -21.06 24.55
C ARG A 209 -5.75 -20.34 25.79
N ARG A 210 -6.64 -20.08 26.76
CA ARG A 210 -6.27 -19.56 28.10
C ARG A 210 -5.26 -20.46 28.83
N THR A 211 -5.24 -21.74 28.50
CA THR A 211 -4.32 -22.75 29.03
C THR A 211 -2.92 -22.70 28.39
N GLY A 212 -2.66 -21.80 27.44
CA GLY A 212 -1.40 -21.74 26.68
C GLY A 212 -1.33 -22.71 25.52
N ARG A 213 -2.21 -23.72 25.41
CA ARG A 213 -2.20 -24.62 24.24
C ARG A 213 -2.67 -23.90 22.97
N SER A 214 -2.05 -24.23 21.83
CA SER A 214 -2.52 -23.75 20.53
C SER A 214 -3.91 -24.32 20.22
N ARG A 215 -4.71 -23.53 19.49
CA ARG A 215 -6.06 -23.91 19.06
C ARG A 215 -6.03 -24.12 17.56
N ARG A 216 -6.67 -25.20 17.09
CA ARG A 216 -6.79 -25.47 15.65
C ARG A 216 -7.49 -24.31 14.93
N GLY A 217 -6.93 -23.86 13.82
CA GLY A 217 -7.41 -22.72 13.02
C GLY A 217 -8.85 -22.89 12.55
N LYS A 218 -9.25 -24.11 12.16
CA LYS A 218 -10.64 -24.46 11.81
C LYS A 218 -11.66 -24.20 12.92
N ASN A 219 -11.20 -24.11 14.16
CA ASN A 219 -12.01 -23.83 15.36
C ASN A 219 -11.78 -22.42 15.92
N ALA A 220 -10.84 -21.65 15.36
CA ALA A 220 -10.59 -20.26 15.73
C ALA A 220 -11.52 -19.32 14.96
N ARG A 221 -12.00 -18.26 15.60
CA ARG A 221 -12.98 -17.34 15.01
C ARG A 221 -12.62 -15.90 15.33
N ARG A 222 -12.96 -14.99 14.42
CA ARG A 222 -12.76 -13.54 14.54
C ARG A 222 -13.30 -12.95 15.84
N ARG A 223 -14.47 -13.41 16.31
CA ARG A 223 -15.10 -12.90 17.54
C ARG A 223 -14.47 -13.43 18.84
N ARG A 224 -13.63 -14.46 18.79
CA ARG A 224 -13.08 -15.11 20.00
C ARG A 224 -11.77 -14.45 20.41
N LYS A 225 -11.67 -14.09 21.70
CA LYS A 225 -10.44 -13.52 22.30
C LYS A 225 -9.18 -14.36 22.05
N ALA A 226 -9.33 -15.68 21.93
CA ALA A 226 -8.24 -16.61 21.63
C ALA A 226 -7.49 -16.30 20.32
N SER A 227 -8.12 -15.62 19.37
CA SER A 227 -7.53 -15.28 18.08
C SER A 227 -6.97 -13.85 18.04
N HIS A 228 -7.14 -13.07 19.11
CA HIS A 228 -6.77 -11.65 19.16
C HIS A 228 -5.36 -11.52 19.71
N PHE A 229 -4.48 -10.86 18.96
CA PHE A 229 -3.10 -10.65 19.37
C PHE A 229 -2.76 -9.16 19.35
N LEU A 230 -2.02 -8.72 20.36
CA LEU A 230 -1.40 -7.41 20.38
C LEU A 230 0.05 -7.57 19.94
N VAL A 231 0.46 -6.76 18.98
CA VAL A 231 1.85 -6.70 18.56
C VAL A 231 2.58 -5.74 19.47
N ILE A 232 3.65 -6.22 20.09
CA ILE A 232 4.56 -5.39 20.87
C ILE A 232 5.84 -5.29 20.07
N HIS A 233 6.23 -4.08 19.72
CA HIS A 233 7.45 -3.82 18.98
C HIS A 233 8.62 -3.68 19.96
N TYR A 234 9.74 -4.33 19.65
CA TYR A 234 11.01 -4.07 20.31
C TYR A 234 11.70 -2.96 19.52
N ASP A 235 11.50 -1.72 19.95
CA ASP A 235 12.19 -0.57 19.36
C ASP A 235 13.68 -0.66 19.71
N THR A 236 14.54 -0.75 18.69
CA THR A 236 16.03 -0.72 18.80
C THR A 236 16.69 -1.90 19.54
N PRO A 237 17.95 -2.25 19.21
CA PRO A 237 18.54 -3.51 19.65
C PRO A 237 18.57 -3.56 21.18
N PRO A 238 18.04 -4.62 21.80
CA PRO A 238 18.12 -4.79 23.24
C PRO A 238 19.58 -4.75 23.67
N PRO A 239 19.91 -4.21 24.85
CA PRO A 239 21.24 -4.36 25.42
C PRO A 239 21.61 -5.85 25.39
N ARG A 240 22.84 -6.15 24.97
CA ARG A 240 23.38 -7.50 24.74
C ARG A 240 23.49 -8.35 26.02
N THR A 241 22.77 -7.99 27.09
CA THR A 241 22.60 -8.78 28.30
C THR A 241 21.55 -9.84 28.07
N LEU A 242 22.02 -11.09 27.95
CA LEU A 242 21.20 -12.29 27.91
C LEU A 242 20.21 -12.31 29.08
N GLY A 243 18.91 -12.15 28.79
CA GLY A 243 17.86 -12.67 29.67
C GLY A 243 16.92 -11.68 30.36
N GLN A 244 16.93 -10.38 30.03
CA GLN A 244 16.00 -9.43 30.67
C GLN A 244 15.21 -8.61 29.65
N PHE A 245 14.34 -9.29 28.90
CA PHE A 245 13.26 -8.63 28.16
C PHE A 245 12.07 -8.51 29.10
N ASP A 246 11.89 -7.34 29.73
CA ASP A 246 10.70 -7.07 30.53
C ASP A 246 9.52 -6.76 29.61
N LEU A 247 8.89 -7.82 29.11
CA LEU A 247 7.72 -7.77 28.25
C LEU A 247 6.50 -7.16 28.96
N GLY A 248 6.40 -7.26 30.30
CA GLY A 248 5.35 -6.64 31.09
C GLY A 248 5.40 -5.11 31.01
N ARG A 249 6.59 -4.52 31.08
CA ARG A 249 6.80 -3.07 30.94
C ARG A 249 6.42 -2.55 29.55
N LEU A 250 6.60 -3.34 28.50
CA LEU A 250 6.22 -2.98 27.12
C LEU A 250 4.74 -3.25 26.81
N LEU A 251 4.15 -4.24 27.48
CA LEU A 251 2.73 -4.56 27.35
C LEU A 251 1.85 -3.46 27.93
N ALA A 252 2.22 -2.84 29.05
CA ALA A 252 1.40 -1.82 29.68
C ALA A 252 1.16 -0.59 28.77
N PRO A 253 2.16 0.00 28.10
CA PRO A 253 1.94 1.01 27.06
C PRO A 253 1.10 0.51 25.89
N SER A 254 1.36 -0.69 25.35
CA SER A 254 0.61 -1.24 24.21
C SER A 254 -0.85 -1.58 24.54
N LEU A 255 -1.16 -1.98 25.78
CA LEU A 255 -2.52 -2.18 26.27
C LEU A 255 -3.22 -0.86 26.60
N LYS A 256 -2.46 0.17 27.03
CA LYS A 256 -2.95 1.54 27.26
C LYS A 256 -3.21 2.28 25.94
N HIS A 257 -2.56 1.90 24.85
CA HIS A 257 -2.94 2.28 23.49
C HIS A 257 -4.17 1.47 23.00
N GLN A 258 -5.21 1.42 23.84
CA GLN A 258 -6.54 1.64 23.31
C GLN A 258 -6.52 3.00 22.61
N PRO A 259 -7.35 3.20 21.58
CA PRO A 259 -7.38 4.51 20.96
C PRO A 259 -7.68 5.53 22.05
N PRO A 260 -7.10 6.73 21.96
CA PRO A 260 -7.63 7.85 22.71
C PRO A 260 -9.16 7.82 22.53
N LYS A 261 -9.89 7.66 23.63
CA LYS A 261 -11.36 7.73 23.61
C LYS A 261 -11.85 9.16 23.39
N ASP A 262 -10.91 10.08 23.24
CA ASP A 262 -11.12 11.48 22.93
C ASP A 262 -11.96 11.63 21.66
N GLN A 263 -12.90 12.56 21.69
CA GLN A 263 -13.85 12.77 20.59
C GLN A 263 -13.15 13.03 19.25
N LEU A 264 -11.97 13.67 19.26
CA LEU A 264 -11.19 13.95 18.06
C LEU A 264 -10.64 12.68 17.39
N PHE A 265 -10.26 11.68 18.18
CA PHE A 265 -9.74 10.43 17.63
C PHE A 265 -10.86 9.57 17.06
N LEU A 266 -11.99 9.46 17.77
CA LEU A 266 -13.20 8.80 17.27
C LEU A 266 -13.67 9.42 15.95
N LYS A 267 -13.65 10.76 15.86
CA LYS A 267 -14.01 11.50 14.65
C LYS A 267 -13.05 11.22 13.49
N ARG A 268 -11.73 11.12 13.72
CA ARG A 268 -10.76 10.71 12.69
C ARG A 268 -11.00 9.27 12.21
N GLN A 269 -11.38 8.37 13.12
CA GLN A 269 -11.64 6.97 12.79
C GLN A 269 -12.93 6.81 11.97
N GLU A 270 -13.99 7.54 12.32
CA GLU A 270 -15.21 7.63 11.51
C GLU A 270 -14.92 8.18 10.12
N LEU A 271 -14.12 9.24 10.02
CA LEU A 271 -13.73 9.84 8.73
C LEU A 271 -12.91 8.86 7.88
N ALA A 272 -12.02 8.07 8.49
CA ALA A 272 -11.26 7.04 7.80
C ALA A 272 -12.16 5.89 7.29
N LYS A 273 -13.14 5.45 8.10
CA LYS A 273 -14.15 4.46 7.68
C LYS A 273 -15.03 5.00 6.56
N GLU A 274 -15.48 6.25 6.67
CA GLU A 274 -16.26 6.92 5.63
C GLU A 274 -15.45 7.02 4.32
N MET A 275 -14.17 7.40 4.41
CA MET A 275 -13.28 7.45 3.26
C MET A 275 -13.08 6.07 2.61
N GLN A 276 -12.94 5.00 3.40
CA GLN A 276 -12.84 3.62 2.91
C GLN A 276 -14.14 3.17 2.21
N THR A 277 -15.31 3.42 2.80
CA THR A 277 -16.59 3.11 2.14
C THR A 277 -16.81 3.92 0.87
N ARG A 278 -16.29 5.16 0.82
CA ARG A 278 -16.32 5.99 -0.40
C ARG A 278 -15.40 5.42 -1.48
N ILE A 279 -14.22 4.93 -1.12
CA ILE A 279 -13.30 4.24 -2.04
C ILE A 279 -13.95 2.97 -2.58
N GLU A 280 -14.58 2.15 -1.73
CA GLU A 280 -15.29 0.94 -2.16
C GLU A 280 -16.44 1.27 -3.13
N ARG A 281 -17.25 2.30 -2.86
CA ARG A 281 -18.32 2.76 -3.79
C ARG A 281 -17.75 3.26 -5.12
N ILE A 282 -16.60 3.92 -5.11
CA ILE A 282 -15.92 4.36 -6.34
C ILE A 282 -15.42 3.15 -7.12
N GLN A 283 -14.77 2.19 -6.45
CA GLN A 283 -14.30 0.95 -7.06
C GLN A 283 -15.47 0.12 -7.63
N GLU A 284 -16.63 0.10 -6.96
CA GLU A 284 -17.84 -0.54 -7.46
C GLU A 284 -18.40 0.16 -8.70
N ARG A 285 -18.38 1.50 -8.74
CA ARG A 285 -18.76 2.29 -9.93
C ARG A 285 -17.80 2.10 -11.10
N VAL A 286 -16.50 1.95 -10.83
CA VAL A 286 -15.47 1.71 -11.84
C VAL A 286 -15.49 0.25 -12.33
N GLY A 287 -15.90 -0.69 -11.49
CA GLY A 287 -16.04 -2.12 -11.82
C GLY A 287 -17.29 -2.48 -12.65
N ARG A 288 -18.33 -1.64 -12.66
CA ARG A 288 -19.51 -1.86 -13.51
C ARG A 288 -19.20 -1.50 -14.97
N ARG A 289 -19.08 -2.52 -15.83
CA ARG A 289 -18.93 -2.30 -17.29
C ARG A 289 -20.14 -1.50 -17.82
N PRO A 290 -19.93 -0.36 -18.49
CA PRO A 290 -21.03 0.44 -19.03
C PRO A 290 -21.80 -0.35 -20.08
N THR A 291 -23.13 -0.25 -20.06
CA THR A 291 -23.98 -0.98 -21.01
C THR A 291 -23.67 -0.57 -22.47
N PRO A 292 -23.86 -1.47 -23.46
CA PRO A 292 -23.56 -1.16 -24.87
C PRO A 292 -24.23 0.12 -25.40
N ALA A 293 -25.44 0.44 -24.92
CA ALA A 293 -26.14 1.68 -25.24
C ALA A 293 -25.42 2.93 -24.69
N THR A 294 -24.86 2.85 -23.49
CA THR A 294 -24.10 3.92 -22.84
C THR A 294 -22.77 4.15 -23.55
N ILE A 295 -22.09 3.07 -23.94
CA ILE A 295 -20.86 3.11 -24.76
C ILE A 295 -21.14 3.80 -26.12
N ARG A 296 -22.25 3.47 -26.79
CA ARG A 296 -22.65 4.10 -28.06
C ARG A 296 -22.88 5.61 -27.90
N LYS A 297 -23.55 6.04 -26.82
CA LYS A 297 -23.75 7.46 -26.50
C LYS A 297 -22.42 8.19 -26.25
N ILE A 298 -21.50 7.58 -25.50
CA ILE A 298 -20.16 8.14 -25.23
C ILE A 298 -19.35 8.27 -26.53
N ARG A 299 -19.32 7.24 -27.39
CA ARG A 299 -18.63 7.29 -28.69
C ARG A 299 -19.21 8.39 -29.60
N LYS A 300 -20.54 8.53 -29.65
CA LYS A 300 -21.21 9.60 -30.41
C LYS A 300 -20.82 10.99 -29.88
N ARG A 301 -20.75 11.17 -28.55
CA ARG A 301 -20.34 12.44 -27.92
C ARG A 301 -18.87 12.76 -28.19
N LYS A 302 -17.97 11.77 -28.11
CA LYS A 302 -16.54 11.94 -28.48
C LYS A 302 -16.37 12.33 -29.94
N ARG A 303 -17.08 11.67 -30.87
CA ARG A 303 -17.04 12.00 -32.31
C ARG A 303 -17.49 13.44 -32.58
N ARG A 304 -18.57 13.89 -31.94
CA ARG A 304 -19.05 15.29 -32.04
C ARG A 304 -18.02 16.30 -31.51
N ARG A 305 -17.35 15.99 -30.39
CA ARG A 305 -16.28 16.84 -29.84
C ARG A 305 -15.08 16.92 -30.77
N GLN A 306 -14.66 15.79 -31.34
CA GLN A 306 -13.56 15.73 -32.30
C GLN A 306 -13.86 16.60 -33.55
N GLN A 307 -15.08 16.48 -34.09
CA GLN A 307 -15.50 17.26 -35.26
C GLN A 307 -15.56 18.78 -34.97
N ARG A 308 -15.94 19.19 -33.75
CA ARG A 308 -15.89 20.61 -33.36
C ARG A 308 -14.46 21.13 -33.32
N LEU A 309 -13.55 20.39 -32.68
CA LEU A 309 -12.13 20.76 -32.58
C LEU A 309 -11.48 20.83 -33.97
N GLU A 310 -11.79 19.89 -34.86
CA GLU A 310 -11.24 19.88 -36.21
C GLU A 310 -11.73 21.07 -37.04
N ARG A 311 -13.02 21.43 -36.93
CA ARG A 311 -13.56 22.66 -37.56
C ARG A 311 -12.88 23.91 -37.03
N GLU A 312 -12.68 23.99 -35.72
CA GLU A 312 -12.03 25.13 -35.09
C GLU A 312 -10.55 25.24 -35.52
N GLN A 313 -9.84 24.11 -35.63
CA GLN A 313 -8.47 24.07 -36.15
C GLN A 313 -8.40 24.50 -37.62
N ARG A 314 -9.36 24.09 -38.47
CA ARG A 314 -9.44 24.56 -39.85
C ARG A 314 -9.63 26.08 -39.93
N LEU A 315 -10.55 26.63 -39.14
CA LEU A 315 -10.76 28.08 -39.06
C LEU A 315 -9.52 28.82 -38.57
N ARG A 316 -8.79 28.27 -37.59
CA ARG A 316 -7.53 28.85 -37.10
C ARG A 316 -6.46 28.87 -38.21
N ARG A 317 -6.33 27.79 -38.98
CA ARG A 317 -5.39 27.73 -40.12
C ARG A 317 -5.75 28.72 -41.22
N GLN A 318 -7.03 28.86 -41.56
CA GLN A 318 -7.47 29.84 -42.56
C GLN A 318 -7.15 31.28 -42.12
N ARG A 319 -7.45 31.63 -40.86
CA ARG A 319 -7.08 32.95 -40.30
C ARG A 319 -5.57 33.17 -40.30
N GLN A 320 -4.78 32.13 -40.04
CA GLN A 320 -3.32 32.23 -40.09
C GLN A 320 -2.80 32.47 -41.51
N GLN A 321 -3.34 31.76 -42.51
CA GLN A 321 -3.00 31.98 -43.92
C GLN A 321 -3.41 33.37 -44.41
N GLU A 322 -4.57 33.88 -43.96
CA GLU A 322 -5.04 35.22 -44.28
C GLU A 322 -4.11 36.29 -43.67
N LEU A 323 -3.71 36.11 -42.40
CA LEU A 323 -2.74 36.98 -41.74
C LEU A 323 -1.37 36.95 -42.43
N GLU A 324 -0.93 35.78 -42.89
CA GLU A 324 0.32 35.63 -43.65
C GLU A 324 0.25 36.37 -44.98
N ARG A 325 -0.86 36.24 -45.74
CA ARG A 325 -1.08 37.01 -46.97
C ARG A 325 -1.07 38.51 -46.74
N LEU A 326 -1.79 38.99 -45.71
CA LEU A 326 -1.81 40.42 -45.37
C LEU A 326 -0.41 40.93 -44.98
N ARG A 327 0.40 40.12 -44.28
CA ARG A 327 1.80 40.45 -43.97
C ARG A 327 2.67 40.51 -45.22
N GLU A 328 2.49 39.58 -46.16
CA GLU A 328 3.19 39.60 -47.46
C GLU A 328 2.83 40.84 -48.28
N GLU A 329 1.54 41.19 -48.35
CA GLU A 329 1.07 42.42 -48.99
C GLU A 329 1.66 43.68 -48.33
N GLU A 330 1.72 43.71 -46.99
CA GLU A 330 2.34 44.83 -46.25
C GLU A 330 3.84 44.93 -46.54
N LEU A 331 4.56 43.80 -46.60
CA LEU A 331 5.98 43.75 -46.97
C LEU A 331 6.19 44.20 -48.41
N LEU A 332 5.34 43.79 -49.35
CA LEU A 332 5.37 44.25 -50.74
C LEU A 332 5.09 45.75 -50.84
N ARG A 333 4.15 46.27 -50.05
CA ARG A 333 3.85 47.71 -49.96
C ARG A 333 5.03 48.51 -49.39
N LYS A 334 5.74 47.97 -48.39
CA LYS A 334 6.96 48.56 -47.83
C LYS A 334 8.17 48.48 -48.76
N ARG A 335 8.21 47.48 -49.65
CA ARG A 335 9.27 47.31 -50.68
C ARG A 335 9.08 48.19 -51.92
N ARG A 336 7.90 48.81 -52.13
CA ARG A 336 7.72 49.78 -53.22
C ARG A 336 8.60 51.01 -52.94
N PRO A 337 9.50 51.42 -53.87
CA PRO A 337 10.32 52.60 -53.66
C PRO A 337 9.42 53.82 -53.53
N LYS A 338 9.64 54.62 -52.48
CA LYS A 338 9.02 55.95 -52.36
C LYS A 338 9.57 56.79 -53.52
N LEU A 339 8.74 57.10 -54.51
CA LEU A 339 9.02 58.17 -55.45
C LEU A 339 9.15 59.45 -54.62
N SER A 340 10.38 59.81 -54.32
CA SER A 340 10.75 61.07 -53.69
C SER A 340 10.45 62.19 -54.68
N GLY A 341 9.62 63.14 -54.26
CA GLY A 341 9.59 64.45 -54.89
C GLY A 341 10.99 65.08 -54.83
N ALA A 342 11.60 65.28 -55.98
CA ALA A 342 12.46 66.41 -56.26
C ALA A 342 11.59 67.34 -57.13
N GLY A 343 11.39 68.63 -56.83
CA GLY A 343 12.33 69.59 -56.30
C GLY A 343 12.61 70.61 -57.40
N LEU A 344 11.80 71.70 -57.41
CA LEU A 344 12.09 73.08 -57.83
C LEU A 344 12.81 73.34 -59.16
N LEU A 345 12.26 74.25 -59.98
CA LEU A 345 13.00 75.44 -60.41
C LEU A 345 12.07 76.49 -61.07
N TRP A 346 12.17 77.69 -60.52
CA TRP A 346 11.61 78.94 -61.03
C TRP A 346 12.15 79.28 -62.42
N SER A 347 11.33 79.89 -63.26
CA SER A 347 11.78 81.03 -64.09
C SER A 347 10.56 81.82 -64.59
N ARG A 348 10.46 83.06 -64.12
CA ARG A 348 9.60 84.12 -64.62
C ARG A 348 10.54 85.22 -65.10
N GLN A 349 10.27 85.77 -66.29
CA GLN A 349 10.70 87.05 -66.90
C GLN A 349 10.87 86.80 -68.41
N TYR A 350 10.37 87.62 -69.35
CA TYR A 350 9.69 88.92 -69.33
C TYR A 350 8.69 88.94 -70.49
#